data_AF-A0A3B9INU5-F1
#
_entry.id   AF-A0A3B9INU5-F1
#
_cell.length_a   1.000
_cell.length_b   1.000
_cell.length_c   1.000
_cell.angle_alpha   90.00
_cell.angle_beta   90.00
_cell.angle_gamma   90.00
#
_symmetry.space_group_name_H-M   'P 1'
#
loop_
_entity.id
_entity.type
_entity.pdbx_description
1 polymer ?
#
loop_
_entity_poly.entity_id
_entity_poly.type
_entity_poly.pdbx_seq_one_letter_code
_entity_poly.pdbx_strand_id
1 'polypeptide(L)' 'GPPLILERRKTRPDFAICSGGSYAVGTRQNGCLHLEVTVEGRSAHAARPESGADAIEAALRIMQAVYELRDRLAADGGP' A
#
# COMPACT_ATOMS: atom_id res chain seq x y z
N GLY A 1 -16.18 4.71 -17.36
CA GLY A 1 -14.98 5.52 -17.08
C GLY A 1 -13.79 5.01 -17.89
N PRO A 2 -12.57 5.49 -17.62
CA PRO A 2 -11.36 5.09 -18.34
C PRO A 2 -11.14 3.57 -18.47
N PRO A 3 -11.41 2.72 -17.45
CA PRO A 3 -11.22 1.27 -17.55
C PRO A 3 -12.01 0.62 -18.70
N LEU A 4 -13.29 1.01 -18.87
CA LEU A 4 -14.16 0.47 -19.92
C LEU A 4 -13.66 0.78 -21.34
N ILE A 5 -13.03 1.94 -21.53
CA ILE A 5 -12.48 2.37 -22.82
C ILE A 5 -11.23 1.56 -23.15
N LEU A 6 -10.36 1.34 -22.16
CA LEU A 6 -9.14 0.55 -22.28
C LEU A 6 -9.47 -0.92 -22.57
N GLU A 7 -10.37 -1.53 -21.79
CA GLU A 7 -10.78 -2.93 -21.93
C GLU A 7 -11.37 -3.24 -23.30
N ARG A 8 -12.22 -2.34 -23.83
CA ARG A 8 -12.91 -2.56 -25.09
C ARG A 8 -12.12 -2.08 -26.32
N ARG A 9 -10.92 -1.52 -26.12
CA ARG A 9 -10.05 -0.95 -27.18
C ARG A 9 -10.80 -0.05 -28.17
N LYS A 10 -11.80 0.71 -27.68
CA LYS A 10 -12.74 1.45 -28.51
C LYS A 10 -12.17 2.75 -29.10
N THR A 11 -10.99 3.18 -28.65
CA THR A 11 -10.30 4.38 -29.12
C THR A 11 -8.79 4.13 -29.21
N ARG A 12 -8.10 4.87 -30.10
CA ARG A 12 -6.64 4.87 -30.24
C ARG A 12 -6.10 6.31 -30.20
N PRO A 13 -6.24 7.02 -29.08
CA PRO A 13 -5.81 8.42 -28.99
C PRO A 13 -4.29 8.51 -28.80
N ASP A 14 -3.69 9.58 -29.33
CA ASP A 14 -2.28 9.92 -29.07
C ASP A 14 -2.11 10.64 -27.71
N PHE A 15 -3.16 11.30 -27.21
CA PHE A 15 -3.17 12.03 -25.94
C PHE A 15 -4.50 11.89 -25.17
N ALA A 16 -4.45 12.02 -23.85
CA ALA A 16 -5.63 12.09 -22.97
C ALA A 16 -5.56 13.33 -22.07
N ILE A 17 -6.64 14.12 -22.04
CA ILE A 17 -6.81 15.26 -21.16
C ILE A 17 -7.95 14.94 -20.21
N CYS A 18 -7.69 15.01 -18.91
CA CYS A 18 -8.66 14.70 -17.85
C CYS A 18 -8.89 15.94 -16.99
N SER A 19 -10.07 16.03 -16.36
CA SER A 19 -10.31 17.04 -15.32
C SER A 19 -9.37 16.78 -14.13
N GLY A 20 -8.53 17.76 -13.80
CA GLY A 20 -7.62 17.75 -12.65
C GLY A 20 -7.96 18.83 -11.63
N GLY A 21 -7.04 19.12 -10.72
CA GLY A 21 -7.17 20.23 -9.76
C GLY A 21 -7.01 21.61 -10.41
N SER A 22 -7.57 22.65 -9.77
CA SER A 22 -7.60 24.02 -10.32
C SER A 22 -6.31 24.84 -10.14
N TYR A 23 -5.32 24.30 -9.44
CA TYR A 23 -4.12 25.04 -9.05
C TYR A 23 -2.96 24.91 -10.03
N ALA A 24 -2.87 23.78 -10.75
CA ALA A 24 -1.79 23.50 -11.68
C ALA A 24 -2.18 22.39 -12.67
N VAL A 25 -1.52 22.39 -13.83
CA VAL A 25 -1.56 21.26 -14.76
C VAL A 25 -0.62 20.17 -14.25
N GLY A 26 -1.19 19.03 -13.87
CA GLY A 26 -0.42 17.85 -13.47
C GLY A 26 -0.30 16.83 -14.60
N THR A 27 0.88 16.25 -14.79
CA THR A 27 1.13 15.16 -15.75
C THR A 27 1.24 13.78 -15.08
N ARG A 28 1.29 13.74 -13.74
CA ARG A 28 1.37 12.53 -12.92
C ARG A 28 0.58 12.70 -11.63
N GLN A 29 0.03 11.61 -11.11
CA GLN A 29 -0.51 11.52 -9.75
C GLN A 29 -0.02 10.23 -9.09
N ASN A 30 0.15 10.27 -7.77
CA ASN A 30 0.48 9.09 -7.00
C ASN A 30 -0.77 8.22 -6.83
N GLY A 31 -0.61 6.92 -7.01
CA GLY A 31 -1.63 5.95 -6.62
C GLY A 31 -1.72 5.87 -5.09
N CYS A 32 -2.86 5.42 -4.58
CA CYS A 32 -3.05 5.12 -3.17
C CYS A 32 -3.39 3.63 -3.01
N LEU A 33 -2.70 2.96 -2.09
CA LEU A 33 -2.99 1.58 -1.69
C LEU A 33 -3.40 1.59 -0.22
N HIS A 34 -4.61 1.12 0.07
CA HIS A 34 -5.06 0.83 1.43
C HIS A 34 -5.03 -0.69 1.63
N LEU A 35 -4.47 -1.13 2.74
CA LEU A 35 -4.39 -2.55 3.10
C LEU A 35 -4.68 -2.72 4.59
N GLU A 36 -5.19 -3.89 4.95
CA GLU A 36 -5.42 -4.32 6.33
C GLU A 36 -4.64 -5.61 6.58
N VAL A 37 -4.08 -5.72 7.79
CA VAL A 37 -3.37 -6.92 8.25
C VAL A 37 -3.93 -7.31 9.61
N THR A 38 -4.46 -8.53 9.69
CA THR A 38 -4.87 -9.15 10.96
C THR A 38 -3.78 -10.11 11.43
N VAL A 39 -3.34 -9.96 12.67
CA VAL A 39 -2.35 -10.85 13.29
C VAL A 39 -3.03 -11.64 14.40
N GLU A 40 -3.17 -12.95 14.20
CA GLU A 40 -3.79 -13.85 15.16
C GLU A 40 -2.71 -14.56 15.99
N GLY A 41 -2.80 -14.40 17.31
CA GLY A 41 -1.90 -15.03 18.27
C GLY A 41 -2.50 -16.30 18.86
N ARG A 42 -1.74 -16.91 19.77
CA ARG A 42 -2.21 -18.04 20.60
C ARG A 42 -1.99 -17.71 22.06
N SER A 43 -3.06 -17.62 22.83
CA SER A 43 -2.99 -17.41 24.28
C SER A 43 -2.27 -18.55 24.97
N ALA A 44 -1.53 -18.23 26.03
CA ALA A 44 -0.83 -19.19 26.86
C ALA A 44 -0.90 -18.80 28.35
N HIS A 45 -0.62 -19.77 29.21
CA HIS A 45 -0.41 -19.49 30.63
C HIS A 45 0.83 -18.62 30.79
N ALA A 46 0.77 -17.55 31.60
CA ALA A 46 1.87 -16.58 31.72
C ALA A 46 3.20 -17.20 32.17
N ALA A 47 3.16 -18.28 32.95
CA ALA A 47 4.35 -19.03 33.37
C ALA A 47 4.91 -20.02 32.32
N ARG A 48 4.27 -20.14 31.16
CA ARG A 48 4.67 -21.01 30.02
C ARG A 48 4.54 -20.28 28.68
N PRO A 49 5.25 -19.16 28.49
CA PRO A 49 5.14 -18.32 27.29
C PRO A 49 5.49 -19.07 25.99
N GLU A 50 6.34 -20.11 26.06
CA GLU A 50 6.72 -20.96 24.93
C GLU A 50 5.54 -21.73 24.30
N SER A 51 4.43 -21.88 25.03
CA SER A 51 3.21 -22.49 24.52
C SER A 51 2.30 -21.49 23.76
N GLY A 52 2.60 -20.20 23.81
CA GLY A 52 1.82 -19.12 23.18
C GLY A 52 2.37 -18.68 21.83
N ALA A 53 1.71 -17.68 21.24
CA ALA A 53 2.21 -16.88 20.12
C ALA A 53 1.73 -15.43 20.32
N ASP A 54 2.68 -14.51 20.48
CA ASP A 54 2.39 -13.09 20.76
C ASP A 54 2.09 -12.34 19.46
N ALA A 55 0.81 -12.03 19.25
CA ALA A 55 0.35 -11.27 18.09
C ALA A 55 0.87 -9.82 18.08
N ILE A 56 1.04 -9.21 19.25
CA ILE A 56 1.49 -7.81 19.36
C ILE A 56 2.97 -7.73 18.98
N GLU A 57 3.78 -8.67 19.47
CA GLU A 57 5.19 -8.75 19.13
C GLU A 57 5.41 -9.03 17.64
N ALA A 58 4.59 -9.88 17.02
CA ALA A 58 4.61 -10.12 15.58
C ALA A 58 4.15 -8.87 14.79
N ALA A 59 3.10 -8.18 15.24
CA ALA A 59 2.62 -6.95 14.63
C ALA A 59 3.68 -5.83 14.65
N LEU A 60 4.45 -5.72 15.75
CA LEU A 60 5.57 -4.78 15.83
C LEU A 60 6.60 -5.01 14.72
N ARG A 61 6.96 -6.27 14.45
CA ARG A 61 7.91 -6.63 13.38
C ARG A 61 7.37 -6.28 12.00
N ILE A 62 6.08 -6.51 11.76
CA ILE A 62 5.43 -6.12 10.50
C ILE A 62 5.51 -4.60 10.32
N MET A 63 5.16 -3.83 11.36
CA MET A 63 5.23 -2.37 11.30
C MET A 63 6.65 -1.86 11.04
N GLN A 64 7.66 -2.45 11.68
CA GLN A 64 9.07 -2.13 11.42
C GLN A 64 9.43 -2.36 9.94
N ALA A 65 9.11 -3.53 9.40
CA ALA A 65 9.38 -3.85 8.00
C ALA A 65 8.68 -2.90 7.01
N VAL A 66 7.46 -2.44 7.33
CA VAL A 66 6.73 -1.45 6.52
C VAL A 66 7.45 -0.10 6.53
N TYR A 67 7.94 0.36 7.68
CA TYR A 67 8.70 1.61 7.74
C TYR A 67 10.07 1.51 7.07
N GLU A 68 10.75 0.38 7.20
CA GLU A 68 12.00 0.13 6.45
C GLU A 68 11.77 0.09 4.95
N LEU A 69 10.64 -0.46 4.49
CA LEU A 69 10.25 -0.41 3.08
C LEU A 69 10.04 1.03 2.62
N ARG A 70 9.32 1.85 3.40
CA ARG A 70 9.14 3.28 3.10
C ARG A 70 10.49 3.98 2.92
N ASP A 71 11.42 3.76 3.85
CA ASP A 71 12.72 4.44 3.84
C ASP A 71 13.59 3.98 2.65
N ARG A 72 13.54 2.68 2.30
CA ARG A 72 14.19 2.17 1.08
C ARG A 72 13.62 2.77 -0.19
N LEU A 73 12.29 2.84 -0.31
CA LEU A 73 11.64 3.45 -1.46
C LEU A 73 12.04 4.93 -1.60
N ALA A 74 12.15 5.67 -0.50
CA ALA A 74 12.62 7.05 -0.54
C ALA A 74 14.09 7.16 -1.00
N ALA A 75 14.96 6.22 -0.57
CA ALA A 75 16.37 6.20 -0.97
C ALA A 75 16.58 5.85 -2.45
N ASP A 76 15.74 4.97 -3.01
CA ASP A 76 15.81 4.51 -4.40
C ASP A 76 15.24 5.51 -5.43
N GLY A 77 14.95 6.74 -5.01
CA GLY A 77 14.29 7.74 -5.85
C GLY A 77 12.82 7.41 -6.10
N GLY A 78 12.18 6.73 -5.15
CA GLY A 78 10.73 6.62 -5.07
C GLY A 78 10.07 8.01 -5.16
N PRO A 79 8.79 8.06 -5.52
CA PRO A 79 8.11 9.32 -5.85
C PRO A 79 8.33 10.42 -4.82
#